data_AF-A0A354QAJ4-F1
#
_entry.id   AF-A0A354QAJ4-F1
#
_cell.length_a   1.000
_cell.length_b   1.000
_cell.length_c   1.000
_cell.angle_alpha   90.00
_cell.angle_beta   90.00
_cell.angle_gamma   90.00
#
_symmetry.space_group_name_H-M   'P 1'
#
loop_
_entity.id
_entity.type
_entity.pdbx_description
1 polymer ?
#
loop_
_entity_poly.entity_id
_entity_poly.type
_entity_poly.pdbx_seq_one_letter_code
_entity_poly.pdbx_strand_id
1 'polypeptide(L)'
;GEPLNTEKTTVLDLSAGSSFSAKSEGMSLEAQQEFLDTYLREKNAEIGVGKYLEARSFYAADEFVNDSLDGHEKRTIHLGIDICVPAGTVIYAPIKGVVHQIQDNKSELDYGPTVILKHQPEDGPVFYTLYGHLSRECLKQLKTGQIVSGGTALAKIGDSNENGGWLPHVHFQIILDLFDYDGNYPGVALPSRKKVWCSICPDPGMMLGLGSESTAEEIDSGQLLNRRRNVFGQSLSLSYQEPLIIVRGQGQSLIDSKGQFYLDCVNNVAHVGHSHPDIAKAQSNQAYVLNTNTRYLNPVNIEYAERLCGLFPEPLNTCFLVCSGSEANELALRIAGTVNGQKDMIVLEEAYHGNTKANIDISPYKHNGPGGTGPPEWVHQIPMPYLYRGLYRDPATAGKLYADEVLKICEK
;
A
#
# COMPACT_ATOMS: atom_id res chain seq x y z
N GLY A 1 -32.42 -9.40 -16.47
CA GLY A 1 -31.59 -8.28 -16.93
C GLY A 1 -30.71 -8.77 -18.05
N GLU A 2 -29.89 -7.89 -18.62
CA GLU A 2 -28.84 -8.32 -19.55
C GLU A 2 -27.79 -9.12 -18.78
N PRO A 3 -27.30 -10.26 -19.29
CA PRO A 3 -26.15 -10.95 -18.72
C PRO A 3 -24.92 -10.04 -18.72
N LEU A 4 -24.04 -10.20 -17.72
CA LEU A 4 -22.71 -9.60 -17.80
C LEU A 4 -22.02 -10.15 -19.06
N ASN A 5 -21.58 -9.26 -19.93
CA ASN A 5 -20.85 -9.61 -21.14
C ASN A 5 -19.53 -8.85 -21.18
N THR A 6 -18.54 -9.43 -21.84
CA THR A 6 -17.18 -8.90 -21.91
C THR A 6 -17.07 -7.62 -22.74
N GLU A 7 -18.07 -7.27 -23.54
CA GLU A 7 -18.04 -6.07 -24.39
C GLU A 7 -18.30 -4.79 -23.58
N LYS A 8 -19.16 -4.86 -22.57
CA LYS A 8 -19.55 -3.72 -21.72
C LYS A 8 -18.96 -3.76 -20.31
N THR A 9 -18.22 -4.81 -19.98
CA THR A 9 -17.68 -5.03 -18.63
C THR A 9 -16.17 -4.85 -18.63
N THR A 10 -15.66 -4.12 -17.65
CA THR A 10 -14.23 -4.04 -17.39
C THR A 10 -13.90 -4.43 -15.95
N VAL A 11 -12.79 -5.12 -15.77
CA VAL A 11 -12.32 -5.48 -14.44
C VAL A 11 -11.61 -4.27 -13.83
N LEU A 12 -12.03 -3.89 -12.63
CA LEU A 12 -11.40 -2.87 -11.82
C LEU A 12 -10.30 -3.54 -10.99
N ASP A 13 -9.06 -3.05 -11.11
CA ASP A 13 -7.99 -3.44 -10.19
C ASP A 13 -8.14 -2.60 -8.92
N LEU A 14 -8.83 -3.13 -7.91
CA LEU A 14 -9.04 -2.49 -6.61
C LEU A 14 -8.02 -2.99 -5.57
N SER A 15 -7.02 -3.77 -6.00
CA SER A 15 -5.97 -4.28 -5.14
C SER A 15 -5.17 -3.16 -4.48
N ALA A 16 -4.56 -3.45 -3.34
CA ALA A 16 -3.74 -2.49 -2.60
C ALA A 16 -2.60 -1.92 -3.45
N GLY A 17 -2.04 -2.70 -4.37
CA GLY A 17 -0.96 -2.26 -5.26
C GLY A 17 -1.40 -1.42 -6.46
N SER A 18 -2.70 -1.24 -6.67
CA SER A 18 -3.20 -0.61 -7.88
C SER A 18 -3.15 0.92 -7.82
N SER A 19 -2.87 1.53 -8.97
CA SER A 19 -2.95 2.99 -9.08
C SER A 19 -4.38 3.52 -9.02
N PHE A 20 -5.37 2.68 -9.36
CA PHE A 20 -6.78 3.04 -9.28
C PHE A 20 -7.17 3.22 -7.80
N SER A 21 -6.92 2.22 -6.97
CA SER A 21 -7.21 2.27 -5.53
C SER A 21 -6.39 3.34 -4.82
N ALA A 22 -5.11 3.53 -5.19
CA ALA A 22 -4.25 4.54 -4.59
C ALA A 22 -4.69 5.97 -4.87
N LYS A 23 -5.33 6.22 -6.01
CA LYS A 23 -5.84 7.55 -6.37
C LYS A 23 -7.24 7.81 -5.83
N SER A 24 -8.11 6.79 -5.80
CA SER A 24 -9.48 6.97 -5.33
C SER A 24 -9.60 7.06 -3.81
N GLU A 25 -8.69 6.41 -3.07
CA GLU A 25 -8.73 6.39 -1.61
C GLU A 25 -8.50 7.80 -1.02
N GLY A 26 -9.43 8.23 -0.15
CA GLY A 26 -9.41 9.58 0.46
C GLY A 26 -10.13 10.67 -0.34
N MET A 27 -10.61 10.37 -1.56
CA MET A 27 -11.52 11.27 -2.28
C MET A 27 -12.93 11.26 -1.66
N SER A 28 -13.71 12.34 -1.84
CA SER A 28 -15.14 12.31 -1.53
C SER A 28 -15.89 11.33 -2.44
N LEU A 29 -17.07 10.87 -2.03
CA LEU A 29 -17.84 9.91 -2.83
C LEU A 29 -18.18 10.44 -4.22
N GLU A 30 -18.48 11.73 -4.34
CA GLU A 30 -18.75 12.36 -5.63
C GLU A 30 -17.52 12.31 -6.55
N ALA A 31 -16.34 12.60 -6.00
CA ALA A 31 -15.08 12.55 -6.75
C ALA A 31 -14.69 11.10 -7.09
N GLN A 32 -14.94 10.13 -6.21
CA GLN A 32 -14.75 8.71 -6.51
C GLN A 32 -15.68 8.24 -7.63
N GLN A 33 -16.95 8.68 -7.64
CA GLN A 33 -17.90 8.36 -8.70
C GLN A 33 -17.46 8.94 -10.05
N GLU A 34 -17.07 10.23 -10.08
CA GLU A 34 -16.57 10.86 -11.30
C GLU A 34 -15.29 10.18 -11.83
N PHE A 35 -14.41 9.75 -10.92
CA PHE A 35 -13.21 9.00 -11.26
C PHE A 35 -13.55 7.64 -11.88
N LEU A 36 -14.48 6.89 -11.28
CA LEU A 36 -14.97 5.62 -11.82
C LEU A 36 -15.64 5.82 -13.20
N ASP A 37 -16.54 6.79 -13.33
CA ASP A 37 -17.25 7.07 -14.59
C ASP A 37 -16.29 7.44 -15.72
N THR A 38 -15.24 8.19 -15.39
CA THR A 38 -14.17 8.53 -16.35
C THR A 38 -13.38 7.28 -16.74
N TYR A 39 -13.00 6.44 -15.77
CA TYR A 39 -12.31 5.19 -16.04
C TYR A 39 -13.13 4.25 -16.94
N LEU A 40 -14.42 4.08 -16.64
CA LEU A 40 -15.33 3.25 -17.43
C LEU A 40 -15.46 3.78 -18.87
N ARG A 41 -15.60 5.11 -19.05
CA ARG A 41 -15.61 5.73 -20.39
C ARG A 41 -14.32 5.49 -21.18
N GLU A 42 -13.15 5.63 -20.54
CA GLU A 42 -11.85 5.37 -21.17
C GLU A 42 -11.69 3.90 -21.60
N LYS A 43 -12.34 2.99 -20.88
CA LYS A 43 -12.37 1.54 -21.19
C LYS A 43 -13.50 1.15 -22.13
N ASN A 44 -14.34 2.08 -22.56
CA ASN A 44 -15.56 1.81 -23.33
C ASN A 44 -16.46 0.77 -22.65
N ALA A 45 -16.57 0.85 -21.32
CA ALA A 45 -17.34 -0.05 -20.47
C ALA A 45 -18.48 0.70 -19.77
N GLU A 46 -19.55 -0.03 -19.44
CA GLU A 46 -20.69 0.45 -18.65
C GLU A 46 -20.68 -0.15 -17.23
N ILE A 47 -19.95 -1.25 -17.03
CA ILE A 47 -19.95 -2.05 -15.80
C ILE A 47 -18.51 -2.23 -15.32
N GLY A 48 -18.26 -1.90 -14.06
CA GLY A 48 -17.01 -2.20 -13.38
C GLY A 48 -17.13 -3.46 -12.52
N VAL A 49 -16.15 -4.36 -12.59
CA VAL A 49 -16.12 -5.59 -11.77
C VAL A 49 -14.89 -5.60 -10.88
N GLY A 50 -15.10 -5.53 -9.56
CA GLY A 50 -14.06 -5.76 -8.55
C GLY A 50 -13.85 -7.25 -8.30
N LYS A 51 -12.61 -7.68 -8.10
CA LYS A 51 -12.25 -9.10 -8.14
C LYS A 51 -12.58 -9.85 -6.84
N TYR A 52 -12.79 -11.16 -6.99
CA TYR A 52 -12.81 -12.14 -5.90
C TYR A 52 -11.40 -12.37 -5.32
N LEU A 53 -11.30 -12.51 -3.99
CA LEU A 53 -10.05 -12.64 -3.21
C LEU A 53 -9.03 -11.51 -3.38
N GLU A 54 -9.51 -10.35 -3.84
CA GLU A 54 -8.69 -9.17 -3.99
C GLU A 54 -8.32 -8.59 -2.62
N ALA A 55 -7.04 -8.31 -2.42
CA ALA A 55 -6.53 -7.64 -1.23
C ALA A 55 -6.71 -6.12 -1.38
N ARG A 56 -7.70 -5.53 -0.72
CA ARG A 56 -8.07 -4.11 -0.88
C ARG A 56 -7.70 -3.29 0.37
N SER A 57 -7.08 -2.13 0.18
CA SER A 57 -6.60 -1.28 1.27
C SER A 57 -7.70 -0.43 1.92
N PHE A 58 -8.78 -0.12 1.21
CA PHE A 58 -9.81 0.82 1.70
C PHE A 58 -10.81 0.23 2.71
N TYR A 59 -10.81 -1.09 2.92
CA TYR A 59 -11.49 -1.71 4.07
C TYR A 59 -10.69 -1.56 5.37
N ALA A 60 -9.69 -0.67 5.41
CA ALA A 60 -8.77 -0.50 6.54
C ALA A 60 -9.12 0.67 7.48
N ALA A 61 -10.32 1.22 7.38
CA ALA A 61 -10.84 2.19 8.35
C ALA A 61 -10.84 1.57 9.77
N ASP A 62 -10.80 2.42 10.81
CA ASP A 62 -10.61 1.96 12.19
C ASP A 62 -11.74 0.99 12.64
N GLU A 63 -12.91 1.07 12.01
CA GLU A 63 -14.07 0.19 12.19
C GLU A 63 -13.83 -1.27 11.72
N PHE A 64 -12.77 -1.52 10.93
CA PHE A 64 -12.42 -2.85 10.42
C PHE A 64 -11.17 -3.46 11.08
N VAL A 65 -10.63 -2.80 12.10
CA VAL A 65 -9.52 -3.32 12.91
C VAL A 65 -10.05 -4.42 13.82
N ASN A 66 -9.51 -5.63 13.68
CA ASN A 66 -9.77 -6.70 14.64
C ASN A 66 -8.73 -6.59 15.75
N ASP A 67 -9.15 -6.13 16.93
CA ASP A 67 -8.34 -6.21 18.15
C ASP A 67 -8.38 -7.66 18.68
N SER A 68 -7.51 -8.50 18.11
CA SER A 68 -7.34 -9.88 18.56
C SER A 68 -6.04 -10.05 19.34
N LEU A 69 -5.98 -11.11 20.17
CA LEU A 69 -4.79 -11.50 20.93
C LEU A 69 -3.57 -11.81 20.02
N ASP A 70 -3.79 -12.09 18.73
CA ASP A 70 -2.77 -12.47 17.76
C ASP A 70 -2.18 -11.26 16.99
N GLY A 71 -2.64 -10.04 17.28
CA GLY A 71 -2.17 -8.79 16.65
C GLY A 71 -3.24 -8.04 15.86
N HIS A 72 -2.89 -6.83 15.39
CA HIS A 72 -3.75 -5.96 14.59
C HIS A 72 -3.70 -6.35 13.10
N GLU A 73 -4.43 -7.39 12.71
CA GLU A 73 -4.70 -7.64 11.28
C GLU A 73 -6.00 -6.94 10.85
N LYS A 74 -5.96 -6.35 9.65
CA LYS A 74 -7.11 -5.68 9.04
C LYS A 74 -7.81 -6.63 8.06
N ARG A 75 -9.13 -6.57 7.96
CA ARG A 75 -9.92 -7.40 7.02
C ARG A 75 -9.82 -6.83 5.60
N THR A 76 -8.86 -7.30 4.82
CA THR A 76 -8.55 -6.76 3.49
C THR A 76 -8.89 -7.70 2.34
N ILE A 77 -9.20 -8.97 2.61
CA ILE A 77 -9.46 -9.97 1.57
C ILE A 77 -10.95 -9.98 1.22
N HIS A 78 -11.29 -9.57 0.01
CA HIS A 78 -12.67 -9.56 -0.47
C HIS A 78 -13.18 -10.99 -0.76
N LEU A 79 -14.33 -11.37 -0.21
CA LEU A 79 -14.89 -12.73 -0.30
C LEU A 79 -15.97 -12.89 -1.38
N GLY A 80 -16.36 -11.81 -2.05
CA GLY A 80 -17.32 -11.81 -3.15
C GLY A 80 -16.74 -11.16 -4.42
N ILE A 81 -17.63 -10.84 -5.34
CA ILE A 81 -17.38 -9.97 -6.49
C ILE A 81 -18.26 -8.74 -6.33
N ASP A 82 -17.69 -7.57 -6.58
CA ASP A 82 -18.44 -6.32 -6.59
C ASP A 82 -18.70 -5.90 -8.02
N ILE A 83 -19.97 -5.59 -8.33
CA ILE A 83 -20.39 -5.11 -9.64
C ILE A 83 -20.83 -3.67 -9.49
N CYS A 84 -19.97 -2.75 -9.93
CA CYS A 84 -20.19 -1.30 -9.87
C CYS A 84 -21.04 -0.86 -11.07
N VAL A 85 -22.25 -0.39 -10.79
CA VAL A 85 -23.22 0.15 -11.73
C VAL A 85 -24.06 1.23 -11.02
N PRO A 86 -24.76 2.12 -11.75
CA PRO A 86 -25.53 3.19 -11.13
C PRO A 86 -26.55 2.72 -10.09
N ALA A 87 -26.76 3.52 -9.05
CA ALA A 87 -27.82 3.29 -8.05
C ALA A 87 -29.20 3.17 -8.72
N GLY A 88 -30.06 2.35 -8.14
CA GLY A 88 -31.39 2.05 -8.70
C GLY A 88 -31.38 0.98 -9.81
N THR A 89 -30.21 0.54 -10.29
CA THR A 89 -30.09 -0.56 -11.26
C THR A 89 -30.69 -1.84 -10.67
N VAL A 90 -31.57 -2.50 -11.42
CA VAL A 90 -32.25 -3.74 -11.00
C VAL A 90 -31.29 -4.92 -11.14
N ILE A 91 -31.10 -5.66 -10.05
CA ILE A 91 -30.36 -6.92 -10.03
C ILE A 91 -31.32 -8.11 -10.15
N TYR A 92 -30.82 -9.20 -10.73
CA TYR A 92 -31.61 -10.39 -11.03
C TYR A 92 -30.98 -11.60 -10.38
N ALA A 93 -31.81 -12.53 -9.89
CA ALA A 93 -31.31 -13.80 -9.38
C ALA A 93 -30.79 -14.66 -10.55
N PRO A 94 -29.52 -15.12 -10.54
CA PRO A 94 -28.95 -15.92 -11.63
C PRO A 94 -29.64 -17.29 -11.75
N ILE A 95 -30.05 -17.87 -10.62
CA ILE A 95 -30.76 -19.16 -10.56
C ILE A 95 -31.92 -19.07 -9.57
N LYS A 96 -32.77 -20.11 -9.57
CA LYS A 96 -33.86 -20.25 -8.59
C LYS A 96 -33.30 -20.33 -7.16
N GLY A 97 -33.92 -19.61 -6.24
CA GLY A 97 -33.60 -19.65 -4.81
C GLY A 97 -34.82 -19.35 -3.94
N VAL A 98 -34.67 -19.54 -2.64
CA VAL A 98 -35.65 -19.13 -1.63
C VAL A 98 -35.02 -18.05 -0.77
N VAL A 99 -35.71 -16.94 -0.56
CA VAL A 99 -35.25 -15.88 0.35
C VAL A 99 -35.08 -16.46 1.75
N HIS A 100 -33.84 -16.53 2.21
CA HIS A 100 -33.48 -17.13 3.50
C HIS A 100 -33.43 -16.07 4.60
N GLN A 101 -32.71 -14.97 4.34
CA GLN A 101 -32.57 -13.84 5.26
C GLN A 101 -32.68 -12.53 4.47
N ILE A 102 -33.21 -11.50 5.13
CA ILE A 102 -33.24 -10.12 4.67
C ILE A 102 -32.86 -9.27 5.88
N GLN A 103 -31.86 -8.41 5.75
CA GLN A 103 -31.38 -7.58 6.86
C GLN A 103 -30.98 -6.18 6.40
N ASP A 104 -31.11 -5.18 7.28
CA ASP A 104 -30.59 -3.82 7.07
C ASP A 104 -29.41 -3.61 8.01
N ASN A 105 -28.19 -3.76 7.51
CA ASN A 105 -26.93 -3.62 8.24
C ASN A 105 -26.51 -2.15 8.25
N LYS A 106 -27.02 -1.38 9.21
CA LYS A 106 -26.98 0.10 9.22
C LYS A 106 -25.67 0.73 9.69
N SER A 107 -24.70 -0.06 10.12
CA SER A 107 -23.42 0.48 10.59
C SER A 107 -22.69 1.20 9.46
N GLU A 108 -21.93 2.24 9.80
CA GLU A 108 -21.08 2.94 8.84
C GLU A 108 -20.12 1.96 8.17
N LEU A 109 -19.99 2.05 6.84
CA LEU A 109 -19.20 1.16 5.99
C LEU A 109 -19.63 -0.33 5.99
N ASP A 110 -20.77 -0.68 6.58
CA ASP A 110 -21.38 -2.02 6.46
C ASP A 110 -22.18 -2.14 5.13
N TYR A 111 -22.92 -3.22 4.95
CA TYR A 111 -23.63 -3.50 3.69
C TYR A 111 -24.85 -2.61 3.41
N GLY A 112 -25.47 -2.01 4.44
CA GLY A 112 -26.86 -1.60 4.33
C GLY A 112 -27.77 -2.83 4.11
N PRO A 113 -28.83 -2.71 3.28
CA PRO A 113 -29.71 -3.83 2.98
C PRO A 113 -29.02 -5.01 2.29
N THR A 114 -29.26 -6.20 2.82
CA THR A 114 -28.79 -7.49 2.28
C THR A 114 -29.94 -8.45 2.05
N VAL A 115 -29.78 -9.33 1.07
CA VAL A 115 -30.65 -10.48 0.84
C VAL A 115 -29.78 -11.72 0.69
N ILE A 116 -30.11 -12.78 1.42
CA ILE A 116 -29.48 -14.09 1.26
C ILE A 116 -30.51 -15.04 0.66
N LEU A 117 -30.18 -15.65 -0.48
CA LEU A 117 -30.98 -16.71 -1.09
C LEU A 117 -30.38 -18.07 -0.74
N LYS A 118 -31.23 -19.02 -0.34
CA LYS A 118 -30.89 -20.44 -0.21
C LYS A 118 -31.17 -21.15 -1.52
N HIS A 119 -30.20 -21.94 -1.98
CA HIS A 119 -30.28 -22.76 -3.18
C HIS A 119 -30.22 -24.25 -2.82
N GLN A 120 -31.08 -25.03 -3.44
CA GLN A 120 -31.09 -26.49 -3.35
C GLN A 120 -31.03 -27.05 -4.77
N PRO A 121 -29.84 -27.31 -5.31
CA PRO A 121 -29.70 -28.03 -6.58
C PRO A 121 -30.18 -29.49 -6.42
N GLU A 122 -30.58 -30.11 -7.53
CA GLU A 122 -30.99 -31.53 -7.56
C GLU A 122 -29.80 -32.46 -7.27
N ASP A 123 -28.64 -32.17 -7.86
CA ASP A 123 -27.43 -33.00 -7.79
C ASP A 123 -26.29 -32.32 -6.99
N GLY A 124 -26.58 -31.73 -5.82
CA GLY A 124 -25.54 -31.06 -5.03
C GLY A 124 -25.94 -30.62 -3.62
N PRO A 125 -24.98 -30.14 -2.83
CA PRO A 125 -25.25 -29.63 -1.50
C PRO A 125 -26.05 -28.32 -1.55
N VAL A 126 -26.69 -27.99 -0.43
CA VAL A 126 -27.23 -26.65 -0.19
C VAL A 126 -26.09 -25.64 -0.23
N PHE A 127 -26.35 -24.49 -0.83
CA PHE A 127 -25.51 -23.32 -0.71
C PHE A 127 -26.37 -22.06 -0.69
N TYR A 128 -25.73 -20.92 -0.45
CA TYR A 128 -26.39 -19.63 -0.34
C TYR A 128 -25.71 -18.61 -1.24
N THR A 129 -26.45 -17.59 -1.65
CA THR A 129 -25.89 -16.41 -2.28
C THR A 129 -26.28 -15.17 -1.49
N LEU A 130 -25.30 -14.30 -1.25
CA LEU A 130 -25.46 -13.02 -0.57
C LEU A 130 -25.45 -11.90 -1.61
N TYR A 131 -26.41 -10.99 -1.48
CA TYR A 131 -26.50 -9.74 -2.23
C TYR A 131 -26.47 -8.58 -1.23
N GLY A 132 -25.39 -7.80 -1.25
CA GLY A 132 -25.22 -6.62 -0.39
C GLY A 132 -25.40 -5.29 -1.12
N HIS A 133 -25.40 -4.19 -0.37
CA HIS A 133 -25.49 -2.82 -0.90
C HIS A 133 -26.79 -2.55 -1.68
N LEU A 134 -27.88 -3.19 -1.28
CA LEU A 134 -29.17 -3.09 -1.94
C LEU A 134 -29.97 -1.87 -1.47
N SER A 135 -30.96 -1.47 -2.26
CA SER A 135 -31.91 -0.44 -1.85
C SER A 135 -32.86 -0.95 -0.78
N ARG A 136 -33.23 -0.08 0.19
CA ARG A 136 -34.18 -0.41 1.27
C ARG A 136 -35.58 -0.77 0.76
N GLU A 137 -35.87 -0.54 -0.51
CA GLU A 137 -37.08 -1.05 -1.18
C GLU A 137 -37.22 -2.58 -1.02
N CYS A 138 -36.11 -3.33 -1.05
CA CYS A 138 -36.14 -4.79 -0.97
C CYS A 138 -36.73 -5.31 0.35
N LEU A 139 -36.55 -4.56 1.46
CA LEU A 139 -37.06 -4.90 2.79
C LEU A 139 -38.60 -4.95 2.84
N LYS A 140 -39.26 -4.25 1.93
CA LYS A 140 -40.73 -4.20 1.81
C LYS A 140 -41.26 -5.15 0.76
N GLN A 141 -40.46 -5.44 -0.27
CA GLN A 141 -40.87 -6.21 -1.45
C GLN A 141 -40.66 -7.72 -1.27
N LEU A 142 -39.62 -8.11 -0.53
CA LEU A 142 -39.26 -9.50 -0.31
C LEU A 142 -39.71 -9.99 1.07
N LYS A 143 -39.95 -11.29 1.18
CA LYS A 143 -40.27 -11.96 2.45
C LYS A 143 -39.47 -13.25 2.59
N THR A 144 -39.00 -13.56 3.80
CA THR A 144 -38.39 -14.85 4.09
C THR A 144 -39.32 -16.00 3.69
N GLY A 145 -38.78 -17.01 3.01
CA GLY A 145 -39.51 -18.13 2.43
C GLY A 145 -40.06 -17.88 1.01
N GLN A 146 -39.96 -16.65 0.48
CA GLN A 146 -40.38 -16.36 -0.89
C GLN A 146 -39.49 -17.09 -1.91
N ILE A 147 -40.11 -17.73 -2.88
CA ILE A 147 -39.40 -18.34 -4.01
C ILE A 147 -39.08 -17.24 -5.04
N VAL A 148 -37.82 -17.16 -5.45
CA VAL A 148 -37.34 -16.29 -6.52
C VAL A 148 -36.89 -17.20 -7.68
N SER A 149 -37.51 -17.02 -8.85
CA SER A 149 -37.11 -17.76 -10.05
C SER A 149 -35.85 -17.17 -10.65
N GLY A 150 -34.99 -18.02 -11.24
CA GLY A 150 -33.83 -17.54 -11.99
C GLY A 150 -34.25 -16.60 -13.13
N GLY A 151 -33.47 -15.56 -13.37
CA GLY A 151 -33.73 -14.51 -14.35
C GLY A 151 -34.78 -13.48 -13.94
N THR A 152 -35.38 -13.59 -12.75
CA THR A 152 -36.35 -12.59 -12.25
C THR A 152 -35.69 -11.50 -11.41
N ALA A 153 -36.30 -10.32 -11.39
CA ALA A 153 -35.81 -9.18 -10.61
C ALA A 153 -35.83 -9.53 -9.12
N LEU A 154 -34.71 -9.27 -8.44
CA LEU A 154 -34.54 -9.52 -7.02
C LEU A 154 -34.68 -8.22 -6.21
N ALA A 155 -33.86 -7.23 -6.53
CA ALA A 155 -33.79 -5.95 -5.82
C ALA A 155 -33.18 -4.87 -6.74
N LYS A 156 -33.06 -3.65 -6.24
CA LYS A 156 -32.26 -2.58 -6.86
C LYS A 156 -31.00 -2.33 -6.04
N ILE A 157 -29.96 -1.80 -6.67
CA ILE A 157 -28.77 -1.30 -5.96
C ILE A 157 -29.11 -0.01 -5.21
N GLY A 158 -28.63 0.09 -3.97
CA GLY A 158 -28.81 1.26 -3.12
C GLY A 158 -27.84 2.39 -3.46
N ASP A 159 -28.25 3.62 -3.16
CA ASP A 159 -27.33 4.76 -3.17
C ASP A 159 -26.47 4.82 -1.89
N SER A 160 -25.50 5.74 -1.86
CA SER A 160 -24.55 5.88 -0.75
C SER A 160 -25.19 6.19 0.60
N ASN A 161 -26.41 6.76 0.63
CA ASN A 161 -27.12 7.03 1.89
C ASN A 161 -27.75 5.76 2.49
N GLU A 162 -27.83 4.68 1.72
CA GLU A 162 -28.46 3.44 2.17
C GLU A 162 -27.60 2.19 2.09
N ASN A 163 -26.56 2.18 1.27
CA ASN A 163 -25.68 1.04 1.10
C ASN A 163 -24.50 1.00 2.10
N GLY A 164 -24.48 1.85 3.13
CA GLY A 164 -23.39 1.95 4.09
C GLY A 164 -22.33 3.02 3.78
N GLY A 165 -22.58 3.93 2.83
CA GLY A 165 -21.65 5.01 2.49
C GLY A 165 -20.68 4.65 1.37
N TRP A 166 -20.95 3.59 0.60
CA TRP A 166 -20.10 3.14 -0.50
C TRP A 166 -20.56 3.73 -1.84
N LEU A 167 -19.67 3.72 -2.84
CA LEU A 167 -20.09 3.92 -4.23
C LEU A 167 -21.16 2.89 -4.60
N PRO A 168 -22.17 3.23 -5.41
CA PRO A 168 -23.19 2.27 -5.84
C PRO A 168 -22.59 1.03 -6.53
N HIS A 169 -22.80 -0.13 -5.92
CA HIS A 169 -22.43 -1.43 -6.45
C HIS A 169 -23.31 -2.51 -5.80
N VAL A 170 -23.31 -3.72 -6.37
CA VAL A 170 -23.81 -4.91 -5.67
C VAL A 170 -22.63 -5.78 -5.28
N HIS A 171 -22.58 -6.17 -4.01
CA HIS A 171 -21.70 -7.23 -3.55
C HIS A 171 -22.40 -8.58 -3.76
N PHE A 172 -21.78 -9.49 -4.50
CA PHE A 172 -22.30 -10.82 -4.77
C PHE A 172 -21.33 -11.89 -4.30
N GLN A 173 -21.80 -12.80 -3.45
CA GLN A 173 -20.96 -13.83 -2.83
C GLN A 173 -21.70 -15.17 -2.77
N ILE A 174 -20.98 -16.27 -3.05
CA ILE A 174 -21.46 -17.63 -2.78
C ILE A 174 -21.00 -18.04 -1.38
N ILE A 175 -21.85 -18.72 -0.63
CA ILE A 175 -21.59 -19.17 0.74
C ILE A 175 -22.00 -20.64 0.86
N LEU A 176 -21.08 -21.50 1.31
CA LEU A 176 -21.33 -22.93 1.51
C LEU A 176 -21.88 -23.25 2.90
N ASP A 177 -21.55 -22.45 3.92
CA ASP A 177 -22.02 -22.60 5.29
C ASP A 177 -22.24 -21.21 5.92
N LEU A 178 -23.40 -20.99 6.54
CA LEU A 178 -23.73 -19.73 7.19
C LEU A 178 -23.14 -19.64 8.61
N PHE A 179 -22.66 -20.75 9.17
CA PHE A 179 -22.32 -20.89 10.58
C PHE A 179 -23.46 -20.34 11.47
N ASP A 180 -23.09 -19.60 12.51
CA ASP A 180 -24.02 -18.93 13.43
C ASP A 180 -24.33 -17.49 13.01
N TYR A 181 -23.98 -17.08 11.77
CA TYR A 181 -24.28 -15.73 11.29
C TYR A 181 -25.77 -15.60 10.93
N ASP A 182 -26.43 -14.60 11.50
CA ASP A 182 -27.82 -14.25 11.20
C ASP A 182 -27.87 -12.92 10.43
N GLY A 183 -27.81 -13.03 9.09
CA GLY A 183 -28.03 -11.96 8.10
C GLY A 183 -26.95 -10.87 7.93
N ASN A 184 -25.94 -10.78 8.81
CA ASN A 184 -24.71 -10.02 8.54
C ASN A 184 -23.51 -10.96 8.35
N TYR A 185 -23.46 -11.61 7.19
CA TYR A 185 -22.39 -12.57 6.86
C TYR A 185 -21.13 -11.84 6.36
N PRO A 186 -19.90 -12.25 6.73
CA PRO A 186 -18.70 -11.54 6.32
C PRO A 186 -18.46 -11.50 4.80
N GLY A 187 -18.26 -10.29 4.27
CA GLY A 187 -17.78 -10.04 2.89
C GLY A 187 -16.28 -9.83 2.76
N VAL A 188 -15.61 -9.67 3.89
CA VAL A 188 -14.17 -9.44 3.96
C VAL A 188 -13.53 -10.30 5.05
N ALA A 189 -12.34 -10.80 4.77
CA ALA A 189 -11.56 -11.66 5.66
C ALA A 189 -10.19 -11.07 6.00
N LEU A 190 -9.62 -11.55 7.10
CA LEU A 190 -8.22 -11.33 7.46
C LEU A 190 -7.29 -12.04 6.45
N PRO A 191 -6.14 -11.46 6.08
CA PRO A 191 -5.12 -12.10 5.25
C PRO A 191 -4.74 -13.50 5.74
N SER A 192 -4.50 -13.65 7.05
CA SER A 192 -4.16 -14.94 7.68
C SER A 192 -5.23 -16.02 7.51
N ARG A 193 -6.50 -15.63 7.31
CA ARG A 193 -7.64 -16.53 7.17
C ARG A 193 -8.12 -16.71 5.74
N LYS A 194 -7.45 -16.10 4.74
CA LYS A 194 -7.80 -16.19 3.32
C LYS A 194 -8.12 -17.62 2.87
N LYS A 195 -7.23 -18.57 3.22
CA LYS A 195 -7.36 -19.98 2.80
C LYS A 195 -8.60 -20.68 3.37
N VAL A 196 -9.00 -20.34 4.60
CA VAL A 196 -10.20 -20.90 5.22
C VAL A 196 -11.44 -20.30 4.55
N TRP A 197 -11.49 -18.97 4.46
CA TRP A 197 -12.65 -18.29 3.90
C TRP A 197 -12.88 -18.60 2.42
N CYS A 198 -11.84 -18.74 1.59
CA CYS A 198 -12.04 -19.11 0.19
C CYS A 198 -12.57 -20.54 0.00
N SER A 199 -12.39 -21.42 1.00
CA SER A 199 -12.99 -22.77 0.98
C SER A 199 -14.48 -22.78 1.33
N ILE A 200 -14.97 -21.72 1.97
CA ILE A 200 -16.37 -21.56 2.40
C ILE A 200 -17.13 -20.62 1.46
N CYS A 201 -16.45 -19.59 0.95
CA CYS A 201 -16.98 -18.62 0.01
C CYS A 201 -16.23 -18.78 -1.32
N PRO A 202 -16.62 -19.72 -2.19
CA PRO A 202 -15.94 -19.97 -3.46
C PRO A 202 -16.16 -18.84 -4.47
N ASP A 203 -15.37 -18.83 -5.54
CA ASP A 203 -15.42 -17.84 -6.61
C ASP A 203 -16.82 -17.75 -7.26
N PRO A 204 -17.52 -16.60 -7.12
CA PRO A 204 -18.83 -16.42 -7.72
C PRO A 204 -18.78 -16.10 -9.23
N GLY A 205 -17.60 -15.83 -9.80
CA GLY A 205 -17.41 -15.44 -11.19
C GLY A 205 -17.99 -16.44 -12.19
N MET A 206 -17.84 -17.74 -11.93
CA MET A 206 -18.44 -18.80 -12.76
C MET A 206 -19.97 -18.69 -12.86
N MET A 207 -20.64 -18.28 -11.78
CA MET A 207 -22.10 -18.12 -11.76
C MET A 207 -22.57 -16.88 -12.52
N LEU A 208 -21.69 -15.88 -12.61
CA LEU A 208 -21.93 -14.61 -13.28
C LEU A 208 -21.49 -14.60 -14.75
N GLY A 209 -20.87 -15.68 -15.23
CA GLY A 209 -20.31 -15.76 -16.58
C GLY A 209 -19.03 -14.93 -16.76
N LEU A 210 -18.34 -14.61 -15.66
CA LEU A 210 -17.06 -13.91 -15.65
C LEU A 210 -15.91 -14.92 -15.80
N GLY A 211 -14.85 -14.53 -16.53
CA GLY A 211 -13.66 -15.37 -16.67
C GLY A 211 -12.72 -15.27 -15.46
N SER A 212 -11.58 -15.95 -15.53
CA SER A 212 -10.56 -15.97 -14.47
C SER A 212 -10.01 -14.58 -14.14
N GLU A 213 -10.14 -13.61 -15.04
CA GLU A 213 -9.78 -12.21 -14.82
C GLU A 213 -10.56 -11.54 -13.67
N SER A 214 -11.71 -12.09 -13.29
CA SER A 214 -12.52 -11.63 -12.15
C SER A 214 -12.03 -12.16 -10.79
N THR A 215 -10.96 -12.96 -10.78
CA THR A 215 -10.33 -13.48 -9.57
C THR A 215 -8.92 -12.92 -9.42
N ALA A 216 -8.57 -12.50 -8.20
CA ALA A 216 -7.27 -11.92 -7.91
C ALA A 216 -6.17 -12.98 -7.97
N GLU A 217 -5.13 -12.70 -8.77
CA GLU A 217 -3.93 -13.53 -8.83
C GLU A 217 -3.00 -13.22 -7.65
N GLU A 218 -2.52 -14.26 -6.99
CA GLU A 218 -1.50 -14.11 -5.94
C GLU A 218 -0.10 -14.08 -6.58
N ILE A 219 0.73 -13.12 -6.16
CA ILE A 219 2.11 -13.02 -6.65
C ILE A 219 2.94 -14.17 -6.09
N ASP A 220 3.48 -15.01 -6.97
CA ASP A 220 4.40 -16.08 -6.59
C ASP A 220 5.74 -15.50 -6.11
N SER A 221 5.93 -15.53 -4.79
CA SER A 221 7.16 -15.03 -4.14
C SER A 221 8.41 -15.78 -4.60
N GLY A 222 8.33 -17.09 -4.83
CA GLY A 222 9.46 -17.90 -5.29
C GLY A 222 9.86 -17.54 -6.72
N GLN A 223 8.88 -17.41 -7.61
CA GLN A 223 9.10 -16.96 -8.99
C GLN A 223 9.66 -15.53 -9.03
N LEU A 224 9.10 -14.61 -8.23
CA LEU A 224 9.56 -13.23 -8.16
C LEU A 224 10.99 -13.13 -7.61
N LEU A 225 11.32 -13.88 -6.57
CA LEU A 225 12.66 -13.94 -6.00
C LEU A 225 13.68 -14.50 -7.00
N ASN A 226 13.31 -15.55 -7.74
CA ASN A 226 14.17 -16.11 -8.79
C ASN A 226 14.41 -15.10 -9.92
N ARG A 227 13.36 -14.42 -10.38
CA ARG A 227 13.50 -13.32 -11.35
C ARG A 227 14.42 -12.22 -10.83
N ARG A 228 14.26 -11.80 -9.57
CA ARG A 228 15.11 -10.80 -8.92
C ARG A 228 16.58 -11.24 -8.92
N ARG A 229 16.88 -12.47 -8.50
CA ARG A 229 18.26 -13.02 -8.46
C ARG A 229 18.92 -13.09 -9.83
N ASN A 230 18.14 -13.24 -10.89
CA ASN A 230 18.66 -13.30 -12.26
C ASN A 230 18.99 -11.92 -12.84
N VAL A 231 18.40 -10.83 -12.33
CA VAL A 231 18.55 -9.48 -12.91
C VAL A 231 19.27 -8.47 -12.01
N PHE A 232 19.37 -8.74 -10.70
CA PHE A 232 20.06 -7.86 -9.75
C PHE A 232 21.36 -8.49 -9.23
N GLY A 233 22.37 -7.64 -8.99
CA GLY A 233 23.61 -8.06 -8.34
C GLY A 233 23.37 -8.57 -6.91
N GLN A 234 24.10 -9.61 -6.52
CA GLN A 234 23.92 -10.29 -5.24
C GLN A 234 24.20 -9.39 -4.02
N SER A 235 24.93 -8.28 -4.20
CA SER A 235 25.17 -7.27 -3.16
C SER A 235 23.91 -6.48 -2.76
N LEU A 236 22.83 -6.53 -3.56
CA LEU A 236 21.55 -5.91 -3.25
C LEU A 236 20.69 -6.84 -2.37
N SER A 237 21.09 -6.96 -1.10
CA SER A 237 20.46 -7.83 -0.10
C SER A 237 19.01 -7.46 0.19
N LEU A 238 18.23 -8.45 0.59
CA LEU A 238 16.89 -8.28 1.14
C LEU A 238 16.96 -8.25 2.68
N SER A 239 16.07 -7.48 3.32
CA SER A 239 16.10 -7.26 4.77
C SER A 239 15.60 -8.46 5.60
N TYR A 240 14.80 -9.35 4.99
CA TYR A 240 14.12 -10.44 5.69
C TYR A 240 14.45 -11.80 5.08
N GLN A 241 14.45 -12.85 5.91
CA GLN A 241 14.65 -14.23 5.47
C GLN A 241 13.52 -14.70 4.55
N GLU A 242 12.28 -14.38 4.92
CA GLU A 242 11.11 -14.49 4.07
C GLU A 242 10.84 -13.13 3.42
N PRO A 243 11.09 -12.97 2.11
CA PRO A 243 10.92 -11.68 1.45
C PRO A 243 9.46 -11.21 1.46
N LEU A 244 9.26 -9.97 1.91
CA LEU A 244 7.97 -9.29 1.83
C LEU A 244 7.78 -8.68 0.43
N ILE A 245 6.59 -8.87 -0.15
CA ILE A 245 6.21 -8.26 -1.43
C ILE A 245 5.39 -7.02 -1.13
N ILE A 246 6.07 -5.92 -0.81
CA ILE A 246 5.41 -4.64 -0.50
C ILE A 246 4.92 -4.00 -1.80
N VAL A 247 3.63 -3.67 -1.85
CA VAL A 247 2.97 -3.10 -3.04
C VAL A 247 2.41 -1.70 -2.80
N ARG A 248 2.27 -1.29 -1.54
CA ARG A 248 1.79 0.05 -1.18
C ARG A 248 2.40 0.54 0.11
N GLY A 249 2.54 1.86 0.22
CA GLY A 249 2.78 2.56 1.48
C GLY A 249 1.67 3.56 1.73
N GLN A 250 1.23 3.69 2.99
CA GLN A 250 0.18 4.60 3.42
C GLN A 250 0.47 5.08 4.85
N GLY A 251 0.73 6.38 5.01
CA GLY A 251 1.09 6.94 6.32
C GLY A 251 2.30 6.21 6.91
N GLN A 252 2.19 5.70 8.12
CA GLN A 252 3.25 4.94 8.79
C GLN A 252 3.33 3.45 8.39
N SER A 253 2.50 2.98 7.43
CA SER A 253 2.36 1.56 7.13
C SER A 253 2.87 1.19 5.73
N LEU A 254 3.42 -0.01 5.61
CA LEU A 254 3.62 -0.73 4.35
C LEU A 254 2.54 -1.81 4.22
N ILE A 255 2.05 -2.04 3.01
CA ILE A 255 1.03 -3.04 2.70
C ILE A 255 1.62 -4.01 1.69
N ASP A 256 1.57 -5.31 2.01
CA ASP A 256 2.03 -6.35 1.09
C ASP A 256 0.96 -6.77 0.07
N SER A 257 1.38 -7.56 -0.91
CA SER A 257 0.51 -8.09 -1.97
C SER A 257 -0.60 -9.01 -1.47
N LYS A 258 -0.56 -9.43 -0.19
CA LYS A 258 -1.58 -10.25 0.46
C LYS A 258 -2.52 -9.42 1.31
N GLY A 259 -2.37 -8.09 1.31
CA GLY A 259 -3.22 -7.17 2.06
C GLY A 259 -2.85 -7.06 3.54
N GLN A 260 -1.68 -7.55 3.95
CA GLN A 260 -1.20 -7.38 5.32
C GLN A 260 -0.57 -6.00 5.49
N PHE A 261 -0.92 -5.32 6.58
CA PHE A 261 -0.31 -4.07 6.99
C PHE A 261 0.86 -4.33 7.94
N TYR A 262 1.96 -3.60 7.74
CA TYR A 262 3.14 -3.61 8.58
C TYR A 262 3.42 -2.18 9.02
N LEU A 263 3.60 -1.97 10.33
CA LEU A 263 4.12 -0.70 10.83
C LEU A 263 5.57 -0.54 10.38
N ASP A 264 5.86 0.54 9.66
CA ASP A 264 7.20 0.81 9.16
C ASP A 264 8.06 1.52 10.23
N CYS A 265 8.90 0.73 10.89
CA CYS A 265 9.88 1.22 11.87
C CYS A 265 11.32 1.24 11.34
N VAL A 266 11.53 1.03 10.04
CA VAL A 266 12.87 0.79 9.46
C VAL A 266 13.22 1.79 8.37
N ASN A 267 12.24 2.24 7.59
CA ASN A 267 12.52 2.97 6.37
C ASN A 267 13.10 4.37 6.62
N ASN A 268 14.09 4.75 5.81
CA ASN A 268 14.85 5.99 5.94
C ASN A 268 14.33 7.13 5.04
N VAL A 269 13.26 6.90 4.27
CA VAL A 269 12.84 7.81 3.19
C VAL A 269 11.56 8.59 3.54
N ALA A 270 10.56 7.94 4.11
CA ALA A 270 9.21 8.48 4.24
C ALA A 270 8.99 9.25 5.55
N HIS A 271 9.74 10.35 5.78
CA HIS A 271 9.69 11.10 7.04
C HIS A 271 8.33 11.72 7.41
N VAL A 272 7.49 12.03 6.42
CA VAL A 272 6.12 12.54 6.64
C VAL A 272 5.05 11.46 6.36
N GLY A 273 5.46 10.19 6.41
CA GLY A 273 4.62 9.07 6.01
C GLY A 273 4.68 8.79 4.51
N HIS A 274 4.34 7.55 4.17
CA HIS A 274 4.28 7.04 2.82
C HIS A 274 3.15 7.67 2.02
N SER A 275 3.43 7.95 0.75
CA SER A 275 2.46 8.42 -0.24
C SER A 275 1.66 9.66 0.22
N HIS A 276 2.31 10.60 0.93
CA HIS A 276 1.65 11.80 1.43
C HIS A 276 0.94 12.56 0.28
N PRO A 277 -0.39 12.78 0.33
CA PRO A 277 -1.17 13.29 -0.80
C PRO A 277 -0.64 14.63 -1.35
N ASP A 278 -0.29 15.57 -0.46
CA ASP A 278 0.23 16.88 -0.88
C ASP A 278 1.57 16.79 -1.62
N ILE A 279 2.46 15.86 -1.22
CA ILE A 279 3.74 15.66 -1.89
C ILE A 279 3.52 15.03 -3.26
N ALA A 280 2.71 13.97 -3.33
CA ALA A 280 2.39 13.30 -4.60
C ALA A 280 1.74 14.28 -5.61
N LYS A 281 0.80 15.10 -5.13
CA LYS A 281 0.16 16.16 -5.94
C LYS A 281 1.16 17.20 -6.41
N ALA A 282 2.01 17.73 -5.53
CA ALA A 282 3.02 18.73 -5.88
C ALA A 282 4.02 18.18 -6.92
N GLN A 283 4.51 16.94 -6.73
CA GLN A 283 5.39 16.27 -7.68
C GLN A 283 4.72 16.05 -9.05
N SER A 284 3.48 15.54 -9.06
CA SER A 284 2.72 15.32 -10.29
C SER A 284 2.48 16.63 -11.05
N ASN A 285 2.04 17.69 -10.36
CA ASN A 285 1.81 18.99 -10.96
C ASN A 285 3.08 19.57 -11.57
N GLN A 286 4.21 19.51 -10.85
CA GLN A 286 5.48 20.01 -11.36
C GLN A 286 5.97 19.19 -12.57
N ALA A 287 5.74 17.87 -12.59
CA ALA A 287 6.14 17.02 -13.71
C ALA A 287 5.43 17.36 -15.03
N TYR A 288 4.17 17.84 -14.99
CA TYR A 288 3.47 18.34 -16.17
C TYR A 288 4.00 19.69 -16.66
N VAL A 289 4.55 20.52 -15.76
CA VAL A 289 5.05 21.86 -16.08
C VAL A 289 6.48 21.79 -16.62
N LEU A 290 7.40 21.17 -15.87
CA LEU A 290 8.83 21.19 -16.20
C LEU A 290 9.63 20.16 -15.38
N ASN A 291 10.53 19.44 -16.06
CA ASN A 291 11.65 18.71 -15.46
C ASN A 291 12.96 19.13 -16.17
N THR A 292 13.83 19.85 -15.47
CA THR A 292 15.07 20.40 -16.05
C THR A 292 16.21 20.51 -15.03
N ASN A 293 17.42 20.76 -15.53
CA ASN A 293 18.62 20.96 -14.71
C ASN A 293 18.76 22.43 -14.23
N THR A 294 19.69 22.67 -13.29
CA THR A 294 19.92 23.97 -12.66
C THR A 294 20.69 24.99 -13.51
N ARG A 295 20.91 24.76 -14.81
CA ARG A 295 21.56 25.72 -15.72
C ARG A 295 20.61 26.78 -16.27
N TYR A 296 19.32 26.68 -15.95
CA TYR A 296 18.31 27.68 -16.27
C TYR A 296 17.80 28.34 -15.00
N LEU A 297 17.39 29.61 -15.10
CA LEU A 297 16.71 30.28 -14.00
C LEU A 297 15.35 29.64 -13.77
N ASN A 298 15.07 29.28 -12.52
CA ASN A 298 13.81 28.70 -12.10
C ASN A 298 13.49 29.24 -10.70
N PRO A 299 12.28 29.75 -10.43
CA PRO A 299 11.96 30.30 -9.11
C PRO A 299 11.85 29.22 -8.03
N VAL A 300 11.40 28.01 -8.37
CA VAL A 300 11.12 26.93 -7.40
C VAL A 300 12.38 26.47 -6.67
N ASN A 301 13.50 26.30 -7.39
CA ASN A 301 14.74 25.86 -6.76
C ASN A 301 15.41 26.97 -5.92
N ILE A 302 15.24 28.24 -6.31
CA ILE A 302 15.72 29.40 -5.55
C ILE A 302 14.92 29.52 -4.24
N GLU A 303 13.59 29.53 -4.31
CA GLU A 303 12.73 29.60 -3.13
C GLU A 303 12.98 28.44 -2.16
N TYR A 304 13.21 27.23 -2.69
CA TYR A 304 13.58 26.08 -1.87
C TYR A 304 14.94 26.28 -1.19
N ALA A 305 15.97 26.74 -1.91
CA ALA A 305 17.29 26.99 -1.36
C ALA A 305 17.27 28.07 -0.28
N GLU A 306 16.56 29.17 -0.49
CA GLU A 306 16.38 30.25 0.50
C GLU A 306 15.72 29.73 1.77
N ARG A 307 14.62 28.96 1.64
CA ARG A 307 13.93 28.34 2.77
C ARG A 307 14.83 27.36 3.52
N LEU A 308 15.59 26.54 2.80
CA LEU A 308 16.50 25.57 3.39
C LEU A 308 17.62 26.28 4.18
N CYS A 309 18.31 27.22 3.57
CA CYS A 309 19.37 28.00 4.21
C CYS A 309 18.87 28.78 5.43
N GLY A 310 17.62 29.29 5.39
CA GLY A 310 17.00 29.98 6.52
C GLY A 310 16.78 29.10 7.77
N LEU A 311 16.91 27.78 7.67
CA LEU A 311 16.86 26.86 8.82
C LEU A 311 18.21 26.69 9.52
N PHE A 312 19.31 27.19 8.93
CA PHE A 312 20.65 27.08 9.47
C PHE A 312 21.14 28.42 10.06
N PRO A 313 22.17 28.40 10.93
CA PRO A 313 22.83 29.62 11.40
C PRO A 313 23.38 30.48 10.25
N GLU A 314 23.52 31.79 10.47
CA GLU A 314 23.89 32.79 9.45
C GLU A 314 25.10 32.41 8.56
N PRO A 315 26.19 31.81 9.08
CA PRO A 315 27.32 31.39 8.23
C PRO A 315 26.99 30.29 7.20
N LEU A 316 25.89 29.55 7.38
CA LEU A 316 25.45 28.45 6.52
C LEU A 316 24.30 28.90 5.61
N ASN A 317 24.54 29.95 4.82
CA ASN A 317 23.54 30.63 3.99
C ASN A 317 23.56 30.26 2.50
N THR A 318 24.47 29.38 2.07
CA THR A 318 24.63 28.96 0.66
C THR A 318 24.63 27.44 0.56
N CYS A 319 23.87 26.89 -0.40
CA CYS A 319 23.77 25.44 -0.59
C CYS A 319 24.01 24.99 -2.03
N PHE A 320 24.44 23.73 -2.19
CA PHE A 320 24.38 22.99 -3.44
C PHE A 320 23.28 21.93 -3.34
N LEU A 321 22.42 21.86 -4.35
CA LEU A 321 21.39 20.83 -4.45
C LEU A 321 21.92 19.65 -5.29
N VAL A 322 21.88 18.45 -4.71
CA VAL A 322 22.30 17.19 -5.32
C VAL A 322 21.25 16.11 -5.08
N CYS A 323 21.36 14.96 -5.76
CA CYS A 323 20.33 13.92 -5.74
C CYS A 323 20.53 12.87 -4.65
N SER A 324 21.72 12.77 -4.06
CA SER A 324 22.02 11.77 -3.03
C SER A 324 22.97 12.28 -1.94
N GLY A 325 22.95 11.61 -0.78
CA GLY A 325 23.93 11.85 0.29
C GLY A 325 25.37 11.55 -0.15
N SER A 326 25.58 10.58 -1.04
CA SER A 326 26.92 10.30 -1.58
C SER A 326 27.45 11.48 -2.41
N GLU A 327 26.63 12.04 -3.31
CA GLU A 327 27.03 13.23 -4.08
C GLU A 327 27.29 14.45 -3.18
N ALA A 328 26.50 14.60 -2.11
CA ALA A 328 26.71 15.67 -1.14
C ALA A 328 28.06 15.54 -0.44
N ASN A 329 28.43 14.32 -0.01
CA ASN A 329 29.70 14.06 0.64
C ASN A 329 30.89 14.16 -0.33
N GLU A 330 30.78 13.68 -1.57
CA GLU A 330 31.79 13.91 -2.62
C GLU A 330 32.06 15.41 -2.83
N LEU A 331 30.99 16.21 -2.91
CA LEU A 331 31.10 17.65 -3.05
C LEU A 331 31.72 18.31 -1.81
N ALA A 332 31.33 17.87 -0.61
CA ALA A 332 31.90 18.37 0.63
C ALA A 332 33.41 18.11 0.72
N LEU A 333 33.86 16.90 0.37
CA LEU A 333 35.28 16.56 0.29
C LEU A 333 36.03 17.46 -0.70
N ARG A 334 35.44 17.72 -1.87
CA ARG A 334 36.03 18.60 -2.87
C ARG A 334 36.11 20.05 -2.40
N ILE A 335 35.07 20.56 -1.75
CA ILE A 335 35.05 21.92 -1.19
C ILE A 335 36.13 22.06 -0.13
N ALA A 336 36.20 21.12 0.84
CA ALA A 336 37.20 21.13 1.90
C ALA A 336 38.63 21.16 1.34
N GLY A 337 38.95 20.25 0.43
CA GLY A 337 40.27 20.20 -0.21
C GLY A 337 40.59 21.43 -1.07
N THR A 338 39.59 22.04 -1.70
CA THR A 338 39.78 23.29 -2.45
C THR A 338 40.13 24.46 -1.53
N VAL A 339 39.55 24.51 -0.34
CA VAL A 339 39.75 25.61 0.63
C VAL A 339 41.11 25.50 1.32
N ASN A 340 41.52 24.30 1.76
CA ASN A 340 42.71 24.14 2.60
C ASN A 340 43.89 23.40 1.94
N GLY A 341 43.70 22.84 0.74
CA GLY A 341 44.72 22.06 0.02
C GLY A 341 45.05 20.69 0.62
N GLN A 342 44.36 20.29 1.69
CA GLN A 342 44.59 19.04 2.42
C GLN A 342 43.81 17.88 1.81
N LYS A 343 44.38 16.68 1.92
CA LYS A 343 43.76 15.43 1.45
C LYS A 343 43.42 14.49 2.60
N ASP A 344 44.10 14.62 3.73
CA ASP A 344 43.89 13.76 4.87
C ASP A 344 42.52 14.02 5.51
N MET A 345 41.88 12.94 5.93
CA MET A 345 40.54 12.94 6.50
C MET A 345 40.53 12.13 7.80
N ILE A 346 39.90 12.69 8.83
CA ILE A 346 39.65 11.98 10.08
C ILE A 346 38.18 11.58 10.13
N VAL A 347 37.90 10.30 10.37
CA VAL A 347 36.55 9.74 10.44
C VAL A 347 36.33 8.94 11.72
N LEU A 348 35.08 8.87 12.16
CA LEU A 348 34.67 8.03 13.28
C LEU A 348 34.62 6.56 12.85
N GLU A 349 34.99 5.65 13.74
CA GLU A 349 34.63 4.24 13.62
C GLU A 349 33.12 4.07 13.39
N GLU A 350 32.72 3.01 12.67
CA GLU A 350 31.34 2.72 12.27
C GLU A 350 30.67 3.75 11.33
N ALA A 351 31.38 4.80 10.90
CA ALA A 351 30.79 5.80 10.03
C ALA A 351 30.44 5.26 8.63
N TYR A 352 29.35 5.81 8.08
CA TYR A 352 28.89 5.56 6.72
C TYR A 352 28.59 6.89 6.01
N HIS A 353 29.33 7.17 4.93
CA HIS A 353 29.26 8.40 4.17
C HIS A 353 28.71 8.23 2.75
N GLY A 354 28.30 7.01 2.37
CA GLY A 354 27.75 6.73 1.05
C GLY A 354 28.46 5.58 0.35
N ASN A 355 28.23 5.48 -0.95
CA ASN A 355 28.58 4.32 -1.76
C ASN A 355 29.41 4.65 -3.02
N THR A 356 29.82 5.90 -3.22
CA THR A 356 30.84 6.25 -4.23
C THR A 356 32.23 5.86 -3.73
N LYS A 357 33.22 5.88 -4.61
CA LYS A 357 34.59 5.46 -4.26
C LYS A 357 35.15 6.25 -3.06
N ALA A 358 35.16 7.58 -3.12
CA ALA A 358 35.74 8.37 -2.04
C ALA A 358 34.94 8.21 -0.74
N ASN A 359 33.61 8.07 -0.84
CA ASN A 359 32.77 7.82 0.33
C ASN A 359 33.03 6.44 0.95
N ILE A 360 33.25 5.39 0.16
CA ILE A 360 33.64 4.07 0.67
C ILE A 360 35.00 4.14 1.35
N ASP A 361 35.97 4.83 0.75
CA ASP A 361 37.31 5.04 1.31
C ASP A 361 37.23 5.67 2.71
N ILE A 362 36.31 6.64 2.94
CA ILE A 362 36.09 7.28 4.24
C ILE A 362 35.03 6.60 5.13
N SER A 363 34.44 5.46 4.74
CA SER A 363 33.39 4.77 5.51
C SER A 363 33.90 3.46 6.14
N PRO A 364 34.30 3.45 7.43
CA PRO A 364 34.70 2.24 8.14
C PRO A 364 33.66 1.11 8.03
N TYR A 365 32.37 1.45 8.09
CA TYR A 365 31.28 0.48 7.89
C TYR A 365 31.38 -0.30 6.57
N LYS A 366 31.98 0.30 5.53
CA LYS A 366 32.17 -0.34 4.22
C LYS A 366 33.54 -0.97 4.08
N HIS A 367 34.63 -0.23 4.29
CA HIS A 367 35.97 -0.74 3.98
C HIS A 367 36.54 -1.71 5.03
N ASN A 368 35.97 -1.76 6.24
CA ASN A 368 36.26 -2.83 7.22
C ASN A 368 35.30 -4.04 7.09
N GLY A 369 34.23 -3.90 6.31
CA GLY A 369 33.23 -4.95 6.08
C GLY A 369 33.66 -5.98 5.03
N PRO A 370 32.79 -6.98 4.75
CA PRO A 370 33.06 -8.00 3.75
C PRO A 370 33.41 -7.41 2.37
N GLY A 371 34.58 -7.79 1.84
CA GLY A 371 35.09 -7.32 0.55
C GLY A 371 35.87 -6.00 0.61
N GLY A 372 36.01 -5.37 1.77
CA GLY A 372 36.85 -4.20 1.99
C GLY A 372 38.34 -4.57 2.21
N THR A 373 39.22 -3.58 2.02
CA THR A 373 40.68 -3.73 2.19
C THR A 373 41.25 -2.83 3.28
N GLY A 374 40.39 -2.27 4.14
CA GLY A 374 40.77 -1.23 5.10
C GLY A 374 40.84 0.18 4.47
N PRO A 375 41.11 1.20 5.30
CA PRO A 375 41.19 2.60 4.84
C PRO A 375 42.44 2.81 3.97
N PRO A 376 42.40 3.75 3.01
CA PRO A 376 43.62 4.25 2.37
C PRO A 376 44.45 5.11 3.34
N GLU A 377 45.72 5.39 2.98
CA GLU A 377 46.69 6.08 3.85
C GLU A 377 46.23 7.47 4.33
N TRP A 378 45.48 8.20 3.51
CA TRP A 378 44.96 9.54 3.79
C TRP A 378 43.69 9.53 4.67
N VAL A 379 43.23 8.36 5.12
CA VAL A 379 42.05 8.23 5.99
C VAL A 379 42.47 7.71 7.36
N HIS A 380 42.23 8.51 8.38
CA HIS A 380 42.54 8.20 9.76
C HIS A 380 41.26 7.96 10.55
N GLN A 381 41.18 6.85 11.27
CA GLN A 381 40.02 6.49 12.06
C GLN A 381 40.24 6.86 13.53
N ILE A 382 39.20 7.39 14.19
CA ILE A 382 39.16 7.57 15.64
C ILE A 382 38.01 6.76 16.27
N PRO A 383 38.15 6.34 17.54
CA PRO A 383 37.10 5.63 18.25
C PRO A 383 35.78 6.41 18.31
N MET A 384 34.65 5.71 18.11
CA MET A 384 33.31 6.31 18.19
C MET A 384 33.01 6.76 19.64
N PRO A 385 32.58 8.03 19.87
CA PRO A 385 32.24 8.53 21.20
C PRO A 385 30.96 7.90 21.74
N TYR A 386 31.09 6.72 22.36
CA TYR A 386 29.95 5.94 22.84
C TYR A 386 30.03 5.67 24.35
N LEU A 387 29.23 6.39 25.15
CA LEU A 387 29.30 6.28 26.63
C LEU A 387 28.89 4.91 27.18
N TYR A 388 28.09 4.13 26.43
CA TYR A 388 27.62 2.82 26.90
C TYR A 388 28.63 1.69 26.68
N ARG A 389 29.31 1.62 25.53
CA ARG A 389 30.29 0.54 25.21
C ARG A 389 31.62 1.00 24.61
N GLY A 390 31.80 2.31 24.41
CA GLY A 390 33.02 2.88 23.84
C GLY A 390 34.18 2.92 24.83
N LEU A 391 35.33 3.38 24.34
CA LEU A 391 36.60 3.43 25.06
C LEU A 391 36.55 4.30 26.32
N TYR A 392 35.96 5.49 26.20
CA TYR A 392 35.76 6.43 27.31
C TYR A 392 34.27 6.56 27.62
N ARG A 393 33.89 6.30 28.87
CA ARG A 393 32.48 6.08 29.27
C ARG A 393 31.97 7.04 30.34
N ASP A 394 32.86 7.73 31.05
CA ASP A 394 32.48 8.74 32.04
C ASP A 394 31.98 9.99 31.32
N PRO A 395 30.69 10.38 31.47
CA PRO A 395 30.13 11.56 30.80
C PRO A 395 30.88 12.86 31.11
N ALA A 396 31.55 12.95 32.27
CA ALA A 396 32.28 14.15 32.67
C ALA A 396 33.63 14.30 31.94
N THR A 397 34.27 13.21 31.54
CA THR A 397 35.62 13.24 30.93
C THR A 397 35.66 12.76 29.48
N ALA A 398 34.69 11.96 29.05
CA ALA A 398 34.72 11.28 27.76
C ALA A 398 34.87 12.23 26.57
N GLY A 399 34.14 13.36 26.56
CA GLY A 399 34.23 14.33 25.46
C GLY A 399 35.66 14.84 25.23
N LYS A 400 36.39 15.16 26.31
CA LYS A 400 37.80 15.55 26.23
C LYS A 400 38.67 14.40 25.74
N LEU A 401 38.50 13.21 26.32
CA LEU A 401 39.34 12.05 25.99
C LEU A 401 39.19 11.61 24.52
N TYR A 402 37.98 11.67 23.95
CA TYR A 402 37.79 11.44 22.51
C TYR A 402 38.39 12.56 21.65
N ALA A 403 38.32 13.82 22.08
CA ALA A 403 38.99 14.92 21.38
C ALA A 403 40.52 14.77 21.40
N ASP A 404 41.09 14.26 22.50
CA ASP A 404 42.52 13.96 22.61
C ASP A 404 42.95 12.89 21.59
N GLU A 405 42.07 11.95 21.18
CA GLU A 405 42.38 11.01 20.09
C GLU A 405 42.52 11.70 18.72
N VAL A 406 41.75 12.76 18.47
CA VAL A 406 41.88 13.57 17.26
C VAL A 406 43.22 14.30 17.26
N LEU A 407 43.59 14.92 18.38
CA LEU A 407 44.85 15.65 18.51
C LEU A 407 46.07 14.76 18.23
N LYS A 408 46.07 13.52 18.74
CA LYS A 408 47.14 12.54 18.46
C LYS A 408 47.33 12.22 16.98
N ILE A 409 46.28 12.36 16.16
CA ILE A 409 46.39 12.19 14.71
C ILE A 409 46.94 13.47 14.08
N CYS A 410 46.44 14.64 14.48
CA CYS A 410 46.89 15.92 13.94
C CYS A 410 48.36 16.27 14.29
N GLU A 411 48.91 15.68 15.36
CA GLU A 411 50.31 15.86 15.78
C GLU A 411 51.31 14.94 15.05
N LYS A 412 50.83 13.95 14.29
CA LYS A 412 51.66 13.08 13.44
C LYS A 412 51.85 13.69 12.07
#